data_AF-A0A640SQD2-F1
#
_entry.id   AF-A0A640SQD2-F1
#
_cell.length_a   1.000
_cell.length_b   1.000
_cell.length_c   1.000
_cell.angle_alpha   90.00
_cell.angle_beta   90.00
_cell.angle_gamma   90.00
#
_symmetry.space_group_name_H-M   'P 1'
#
loop_
_entity.id
_entity.type
_entity.pdbx_description
1 polymer ?
#
loop_
_entity_poly.entity_id
_entity_poly.type
_entity_poly.pdbx_seq_one_letter_code
_entity_poly.pdbx_strand_id
1 'polypeptide(L)'
;MDYPLLNAFWTMCLIFLWVMWLILLFRIIGDIFRSQDLKGWGKTGWLVLVILLPFLGVFVYVIARGHGMSDREIAQAERQQKQMQDYLRKTMATGDDEASRHADSLAKLAELKNHGDITEEEYQKAKAKVLA
;
A
#
# COMPACT_ATOMS: atom_id res chain seq x y z
N MET A 1 8.45 -13.23 7.02
CA MET A 1 7.90 -13.09 8.38
C MET A 1 7.51 -11.64 8.55
N ASP A 2 6.22 -11.36 8.36
CA ASP A 2 5.70 -10.02 8.56
C ASP A 2 5.56 -9.84 10.07
N TYR A 3 6.18 -8.79 10.62
CA TYR A 3 6.11 -8.45 12.04
C TYR A 3 5.10 -7.31 12.24
N PRO A 4 3.79 -7.57 12.18
CA PRO A 4 2.76 -6.53 12.27
C PRO A 4 2.81 -5.80 13.61
N LEU A 5 3.21 -6.48 14.68
CA LEU A 5 3.35 -5.88 16.02
C LEU A 5 4.48 -4.85 16.08
N LEU A 6 5.63 -5.15 15.45
CA LEU A 6 6.75 -4.21 15.41
C LEU A 6 6.42 -2.99 14.54
N ASN A 7 5.72 -3.20 13.42
CA ASN A 7 5.24 -2.11 12.57
C ASN A 7 4.19 -1.23 13.29
N ALA A 8 3.26 -1.85 14.02
CA ALA A 8 2.28 -1.14 14.82
C ALA A 8 2.93 -0.37 15.97
N PHE A 9 3.91 -0.95 16.66
CA PHE A 9 4.70 -0.27 17.70
C PHE A 9 5.42 0.95 17.13
N TRP A 10 6.10 0.79 15.99
CA TRP A 10 6.78 1.89 15.31
C TRP A 10 5.81 2.99 14.89
N THR A 11 4.65 2.62 14.35
CA THR A 11 3.59 3.56 13.98
C THR A 11 3.04 4.30 15.20
N MET A 12 2.82 3.62 16.32
CA MET A 12 2.39 4.25 17.57
C MET A 12 3.45 5.20 18.13
N CYS A 13 4.72 4.81 18.11
CA CYS A 13 5.83 5.69 18.47
C CYS A 13 5.94 6.92 17.56
N LEU A 14 5.76 6.74 16.24
CA LEU A 14 5.76 7.84 15.28
C LEU A 14 4.60 8.81 15.53
N ILE A 15 3.39 8.30 15.76
CA ILE A 15 2.21 9.11 16.09
C ILE A 15 2.43 9.86 17.40
N PHE A 16 2.94 9.17 18.43
CA PHE A 16 3.28 9.81 19.72
C PHE A 16 4.31 10.93 19.54
N LEU A 17 5.39 10.67 18.80
CA LEU A 17 6.42 11.67 18.50
C LEU A 17 5.82 12.85 17.73
N TRP A 18 4.93 12.59 16.78
CA TRP A 18 4.20 13.62 16.02
C TRP A 18 3.33 14.50 16.92
N VAL A 19 2.54 13.88 17.81
CA VAL A 19 1.68 14.61 18.75
C VAL A 19 2.54 15.42 19.73
N MET A 20 3.58 14.82 20.29
CA MET A 20 4.54 15.50 21.17
C MET A 20 5.17 16.70 20.46
N TRP A 21 5.62 16.52 19.21
CA TRP A 21 6.17 17.57 18.38
C TRP A 21 5.20 18.74 18.18
N LEU A 22 3.92 18.46 17.87
CA LEU A 22 2.90 19.49 17.74
C LEU A 22 2.65 20.25 19.05
N ILE A 23 2.59 19.54 20.19
CA ILE A 23 2.46 20.17 21.51
C ILE A 23 3.64 21.11 21.77
N LEU A 24 4.86 20.70 21.46
CA LEU A 24 6.06 21.54 21.59
C LEU A 24 5.96 22.78 20.69
N LEU A 25 5.53 22.61 19.44
CA LEU A 25 5.34 23.71 18.51
C LEU A 25 4.33 24.74 19.05
N PHE A 26 3.15 24.30 19.50
CA PHE A 26 2.16 25.21 20.10
C PHE A 26 2.66 25.86 21.39
N ARG A 27 3.42 25.12 22.22
CA ARG A 27 4.03 25.65 23.44
C ARG A 27 5.06 26.74 23.13
N ILE A 28 5.91 26.53 22.14
CA ILE A 28 6.92 27.52 21.69
C ILE A 28 6.22 28.75 21.12
N ILE A 29 5.21 28.56 20.27
CA ILE A 29 4.39 29.67 19.75
C ILE A 29 3.77 30.47 20.90
N GLY A 30 3.14 29.80 21.86
CA GLY A 30 2.54 30.43 23.04
C GLY A 30 3.57 31.18 23.90
N ASP A 31 4.77 30.63 24.05
CA ASP A 31 5.86 31.30 24.79
C ASP A 31 6.36 32.56 24.06
N ILE A 32 6.48 32.51 22.73
CA ILE A 32 6.81 33.68 21.90
C ILE A 32 5.73 34.76 22.05
N PHE A 33 4.45 34.40 22.04
CA PHE A 33 3.36 35.35 22.27
C PHE A 33 3.42 35.97 23.68
N ARG A 34 3.74 35.16 24.69
CA ARG A 34 3.85 35.61 26.09
C ARG A 34 5.06 36.49 26.34
N SER A 35 6.15 36.30 25.58
CA SER A 35 7.34 37.16 25.69
C SER A 35 6.97 38.60 25.32
N GLN A 36 7.09 39.54 26.26
CA GLN A 36 6.80 40.96 26.02
C GLN A 36 8.02 41.74 25.49
N ASP A 37 9.20 41.10 25.47
CA ASP A 37 10.47 41.71 25.11
C ASP A 37 10.69 41.90 23.60
N LEU A 38 9.90 41.21 22.76
CA LEU A 38 10.02 41.26 21.30
C LEU A 38 9.00 42.23 20.67
N LYS A 39 9.47 43.31 20.05
CA LYS A 39 8.63 44.23 19.24
C LYS A 39 8.00 43.49 18.04
N GLY A 40 6.81 43.91 17.62
CA GLY A 40 5.90 43.16 16.73
C GLY A 40 6.51 42.47 15.51
N TRP A 41 7.47 43.10 14.82
CA TRP A 41 8.16 42.50 13.67
C TRP A 41 9.05 41.30 14.03
N GLY A 42 9.70 41.32 15.20
CA GLY A 42 10.46 40.19 15.71
C GLY A 42 9.56 39.01 16.02
N LYS A 43 8.40 39.25 16.65
CA LYS A 43 7.40 38.21 16.93
C LYS A 43 6.89 37.55 15.65
N THR A 44 6.56 38.33 14.63
CA THR A 44 6.12 37.81 13.33
C THR A 44 7.20 36.97 12.66
N GLY A 45 8.46 37.44 12.65
CA GLY A 45 9.58 36.68 12.11
C GLY A 45 9.82 35.35 12.82
N TRP A 46 9.80 35.36 14.15
CA TRP A 46 9.95 34.14 14.97
C TRP A 46 8.81 33.16 14.75
N LEU A 47 7.57 33.64 14.64
CA LEU A 47 6.41 32.81 14.37
C LEU A 47 6.52 32.15 12.99
N VAL A 48 6.88 32.91 11.96
CA VAL A 48 7.10 32.39 10.61
C VAL A 48 8.22 31.35 10.60
N LEU A 49 9.33 31.61 11.29
CA LEU A 49 10.44 30.66 11.40
C LEU A 49 9.99 29.36 12.10
N VAL A 50 9.27 29.45 13.21
CA VAL A 50 8.77 28.27 13.95
C VAL A 50 7.77 27.46 13.11
N ILE A 51 6.99 28.13 12.25
CA ILE A 51 6.10 27.43 11.30
C ILE A 51 6.89 26.80 10.16
N LEU A 52 7.89 27.49 9.59
CA LEU A 52 8.62 27.01 8.41
C LEU A 52 9.66 25.93 8.73
N LEU A 53 10.30 25.98 9.90
CA LEU A 53 11.33 25.03 10.31
C LEU A 53 10.87 23.56 10.29
N PRO A 54 9.68 23.16 10.81
CA PRO A 54 9.20 21.78 10.69
C PRO A 54 9.01 21.36 9.23
N PHE A 55 8.49 22.23 8.35
CA PHE A 55 8.35 21.92 6.93
C PHE A 55 9.70 21.75 6.25
N LEU A 56 10.68 22.60 6.58
CA LEU A 56 12.03 22.48 6.06
C LEU A 56 12.66 21.15 6.49
N GLY A 57 12.49 20.73 7.75
CA GLY A 57 12.94 19.43 8.24
C GLY A 57 12.33 18.25 7.49
N VAL A 58 11.01 18.29 7.25
CA VAL A 58 10.32 17.26 6.46
C VAL A 58 10.80 17.27 5.01
N PHE A 59 10.96 18.44 4.39
CA PHE A 59 11.42 18.56 3.01
C PHE A 59 12.85 18.02 2.85
N VAL A 60 13.76 18.37 3.76
CA VAL A 60 15.12 17.81 3.80
C VAL A 60 15.06 16.30 4.03
N TYR A 61 14.22 15.79 4.94
CA TYR A 61 14.06 14.36 5.18
C TYR A 61 13.56 13.61 3.94
N VAL A 62 12.54 14.13 3.26
CA VAL A 62 11.98 13.54 2.04
C VAL A 62 13.00 13.60 0.91
N ILE A 63 13.78 14.67 0.76
CA ILE A 63 14.86 14.72 -0.23
C ILE A 63 15.96 13.73 0.11
N ALA A 64 16.38 13.66 1.38
CA ALA A 64 17.49 12.82 1.82
C ALA A 64 17.12 11.33 1.88
N ARG A 65 15.84 10.98 2.11
CA ARG A 65 15.38 9.61 2.37
C ARG A 65 14.26 9.13 1.44
N GLY A 66 13.71 9.99 0.59
CA GLY A 66 12.58 9.68 -0.30
C GLY A 66 12.86 8.61 -1.36
N HIS A 67 14.12 8.31 -1.65
CA HIS A 67 14.48 7.22 -2.57
C HIS A 67 14.32 5.81 -1.97
N GLY A 68 14.25 5.65 -0.64
CA GLY A 68 14.37 4.33 -0.04
C GLY A 68 13.11 3.45 -0.05
N MET A 69 11.93 4.04 -0.26
CA MET A 69 10.63 3.35 -0.05
C MET A 69 9.98 2.94 -1.36
N SER A 70 10.01 3.80 -2.39
CA SER A 70 9.44 3.50 -3.71
C SER A 70 10.18 2.36 -4.41
N ASP A 71 11.51 2.31 -4.32
CA ASP A 71 12.32 1.28 -4.97
C ASP A 71 12.03 -0.13 -4.44
N ARG A 72 11.66 -0.26 -3.16
CA ARG A 72 11.37 -1.56 -2.54
C ARG A 72 9.99 -2.07 -2.92
N GLU A 73 9.01 -1.18 -2.98
CA GLU A 73 7.64 -1.51 -3.41
C GLU A 73 7.62 -1.87 -4.90
N ILE A 74 8.35 -1.12 -5.74
CA ILE A 74 8.52 -1.44 -7.16
C ILE A 74 9.26 -2.77 -7.33
N ALA A 75 10.38 -2.99 -6.62
CA ALA A 75 11.10 -4.26 -6.70
C ALA A 75 10.29 -5.46 -6.17
N GLN A 76 9.40 -5.26 -5.19
CA GLN A 76 8.48 -6.30 -4.72
C GLN A 76 7.39 -6.58 -5.75
N ALA A 77 6.78 -5.54 -6.33
CA ALA A 77 5.78 -5.68 -7.38
C ALA A 77 6.36 -6.37 -8.62
N GLU A 78 7.55 -6.00 -9.05
CA GLU A 78 8.26 -6.65 -10.17
C GLU A 78 8.59 -8.12 -9.86
N ARG A 79 9.03 -8.43 -8.64
CA ARG A 79 9.30 -9.82 -8.23
C ARG A 79 8.03 -10.66 -8.22
N GLN A 80 6.92 -10.13 -7.73
CA GLN A 80 5.63 -10.81 -7.75
C GLN A 80 5.14 -11.05 -9.19
N GLN A 81 5.27 -10.04 -10.07
CA GLN A 81 4.91 -10.17 -11.48
C GLN A 81 5.77 -11.22 -12.20
N LYS A 82 7.09 -11.23 -11.97
CA LYS A 82 8.00 -12.22 -12.55
C LYS A 82 7.68 -13.63 -12.07
N GLN A 83 7.43 -13.83 -10.77
CA GLN A 83 7.03 -15.14 -10.23
C GLN A 83 5.70 -15.63 -10.83
N MET A 84 4.72 -14.73 -11.00
CA MET A 84 3.45 -15.07 -11.64
C MET A 84 3.65 -15.45 -13.11
N GLN A 85 4.44 -14.69 -13.86
CA GLN A 85 4.74 -14.99 -15.26
C GLN A 85 5.52 -16.30 -15.42
N ASP A 86 6.50 -16.57 -14.57
CA ASP A 86 7.27 -17.82 -14.60
C ASP A 86 6.39 -19.02 -14.26
N TYR A 87 5.47 -18.87 -13.29
CA TYR A 87 4.48 -19.89 -12.98
C TYR A 87 3.56 -20.16 -14.17
N LEU A 88 2.97 -19.12 -14.77
CA LEU A 88 2.14 -19.23 -15.97
C LEU A 88 2.90 -19.84 -17.14
N ARG A 89 4.17 -19.47 -17.33
CA ARG A 89 4.98 -19.97 -18.44
C ARG A 89 5.33 -21.44 -18.23
N LYS A 90 5.63 -21.85 -17.00
CA LYS A 90 5.96 -23.23 -16.68
C LYS A 90 4.73 -24.14 -16.79
N THR A 91 3.56 -23.69 -16.35
CA THR A 91 2.30 -24.41 -16.55
C THR A 91 1.96 -24.53 -18.04
N MET A 92 2.06 -23.44 -18.80
CA MET A 92 1.84 -23.45 -20.26
C MET A 92 2.86 -24.30 -21.03
N ALA A 93 4.13 -24.32 -20.63
CA ALA A 93 5.18 -25.07 -21.33
C ALA A 93 5.13 -26.58 -21.07
N THR A 94 4.42 -27.03 -20.04
CA THR A 94 4.32 -28.46 -19.69
C THR A 94 3.19 -29.17 -20.44
N GLY A 95 2.41 -28.46 -21.28
CA GLY A 95 1.50 -29.06 -22.27
C GLY A 95 0.26 -29.79 -21.71
N ASP A 96 0.23 -30.13 -20.42
CA ASP A 96 -0.87 -30.86 -19.78
C ASP A 96 -2.02 -29.94 -19.30
N ASP A 97 -1.84 -28.62 -19.35
CA ASP A 97 -2.73 -27.67 -18.69
C ASP A 97 -3.90 -27.15 -19.53
N GLU A 98 -3.92 -27.34 -20.86
CA GLU A 98 -5.14 -27.02 -21.62
C GLU A 98 -6.23 -28.05 -21.28
N ALA A 99 -5.91 -29.34 -21.40
CA ALA A 99 -6.80 -30.43 -21.02
C ALA A 99 -7.20 -30.39 -19.53
N SER A 100 -6.27 -30.08 -18.61
CA SER A 100 -6.59 -29.97 -17.18
C SER A 100 -7.45 -28.75 -16.86
N ARG A 101 -7.22 -27.60 -17.50
CA ARG A 101 -8.08 -26.40 -17.32
C ARG A 101 -9.46 -26.57 -17.94
N HIS A 102 -9.55 -27.29 -19.06
CA HIS A 102 -10.84 -27.71 -19.63
C HIS A 102 -11.55 -28.69 -18.67
N ALA A 103 -10.84 -29.65 -18.07
CA ALA A 103 -11.42 -30.56 -17.08
C ALA A 103 -11.91 -29.82 -15.81
N ASP A 104 -11.12 -28.91 -15.26
CA ASP A 104 -11.49 -28.12 -14.07
C ASP A 104 -12.66 -27.17 -14.35
N SER A 105 -12.68 -26.53 -15.53
CA SER A 105 -13.80 -25.68 -15.93
C SER A 105 -15.07 -26.48 -16.20
N LEU A 106 -14.96 -27.69 -16.77
CA LEU A 106 -16.09 -28.62 -16.92
C LEU A 106 -16.60 -29.12 -15.56
N ALA A 107 -15.72 -29.41 -14.60
CA ALA A 107 -16.10 -29.83 -13.26
C ALA A 107 -16.87 -28.70 -12.52
N LYS A 108 -16.40 -27.46 -12.64
CA LYS A 108 -17.08 -26.29 -12.06
C LYS A 108 -18.44 -26.01 -12.72
N LEU A 109 -18.54 -26.20 -14.04
CA LEU A 109 -19.81 -26.09 -14.75
C LEU A 109 -20.81 -27.17 -14.29
N ALA A 110 -20.35 -28.41 -14.05
CA ALA A 110 -21.19 -29.49 -13.55
C ALA A 110 -21.67 -29.23 -12.11
N GLU A 111 -20.82 -28.64 -11.27
CA GLU A 111 -21.18 -28.24 -9.90
C GLU A 111 -22.26 -27.15 -9.90
N LEU A 112 -22.10 -26.10 -10.70
CA LEU A 112 -23.11 -25.03 -10.84
C LEU A 112 -24.46 -25.57 -11.33
N LYS A 113 -24.44 -26.55 -12.23
CA LYS A 113 -25.64 -27.24 -12.70
C LYS A 113 -26.31 -28.04 -11.58
N ASN A 114 -25.53 -28.79 -10.81
CA ASN A 114 -26.05 -29.60 -9.70
C ASN A 114 -26.61 -28.73 -8.57
N HIS A 115 -26.06 -27.54 -8.40
CA HIS A 115 -26.54 -26.54 -7.44
C HIS A 115 -27.79 -25.79 -7.94
N GLY A 116 -28.16 -25.95 -9.22
CA GLY A 116 -29.33 -25.33 -9.84
C GLY A 116 -29.13 -23.89 -10.31
N ASP A 117 -27.89 -23.40 -10.30
CA ASP A 117 -27.55 -22.02 -10.68
C ASP A 117 -27.57 -21.79 -12.20
N ILE A 118 -27.51 -22.88 -12.98
CA ILE A 118 -27.61 -22.86 -14.45
C ILE A 118 -28.58 -23.94 -14.95
N THR A 119 -29.27 -23.64 -16.04
CA THR A 119 -30.17 -24.60 -16.71
C THR A 119 -29.40 -25.60 -17.57
N GLU A 120 -30.01 -26.74 -17.90
CA GLU A 120 -29.37 -27.78 -18.75
C GLU A 120 -28.93 -27.22 -20.10
N GLU A 121 -29.73 -26.35 -20.71
CA GLU A 121 -29.45 -25.74 -22.01
C GLU A 121 -28.21 -24.83 -21.95
N GLU A 122 -28.06 -24.06 -20.87
CA GLU A 122 -26.90 -23.19 -20.63
C GLU A 122 -25.64 -23.99 -20.34
N TYR A 123 -25.77 -25.08 -19.58
CA TYR A 123 -24.67 -26.00 -19.32
C TYR A 123 -24.13 -26.62 -20.63
N GLN A 124 -25.01 -27.11 -21.50
CA GLN A 124 -24.57 -27.70 -22.78
C GLN A 124 -23.88 -26.68 -23.68
N LYS A 125 -24.36 -25.44 -23.73
CA LYS A 125 -23.74 -24.35 -24.51
C LYS A 125 -22.37 -23.96 -23.97
N ALA A 126 -22.23 -23.87 -22.64
CA ALA A 126 -20.95 -23.57 -21.99
C ALA A 126 -19.95 -24.71 -22.18
N LYS A 127 -20.39 -25.96 -22.04
CA LYS A 127 -19.60 -27.16 -22.30
C LYS A 127 -19.07 -27.20 -23.74
N ALA A 128 -19.91 -26.91 -24.73
CA ALA A 128 -19.51 -26.86 -26.12
C ALA A 128 -18.43 -25.77 -26.40
N LYS A 129 -18.49 -24.64 -25.69
CA LYS A 129 -17.50 -23.56 -25.81
C LYS A 129 -16.16 -23.89 -25.13
N VAL A 130 -16.18 -24.72 -24.08
CA VAL A 130 -14.98 -25.18 -23.39
C VAL A 130 -14.32 -26.34 -24.14
N LEU A 131 -15.06 -27.14 -24.90
CA LEU A 131 -14.52 -28.27 -25.66
C LEU A 131 -14.12 -27.94 -27.11
N ALA A 132 -14.37 -26.72 -27.57
CA ALA A 132 -14.05 -26.23 -28.92
C ALA A 132 -12.78 -25.40 -28.91
#